data_AF-A0A6I9V870-F1
#
_entry.id   AF-A0A6I9V870-F1
#
_cell.length_a   1.000
_cell.length_b   1.000
_cell.length_c   1.000
_cell.angle_alpha   90.00
_cell.angle_beta   90.00
_cell.angle_gamma   90.00
#
_symmetry.space_group_name_H-M   'P 1'
#
loop_
_entity.id
_entity.type
_entity.pdbx_description
1 polymer ?
#
loop_
_entity_poly.entity_id
_entity_poly.type
_entity_poly.pdbx_seq_one_letter_code
_entity_poly.pdbx_strand_id
1 'polypeptide(L)'
;MDHFQLQDEVQALQKLKEHYEHQLRLVGLELCDLPDDVCNLLEECAELQKVTQLHDLHLEYLKEFYYGKLKEHLENGITIAKMQSEIKEQEQQLQKEIAECNLVEKFITSVNKRLISESEMQRNKIMIEGKIQNLQERQGGFNVPDDLNIDELVKKVERLEKLKQTKEK
;
A
#
# COMPACT_ATOMS: atom_id res chain seq x y z
N MET A 1 48.20 26.00 -44.75
CA MET A 1 46.80 26.40 -44.96
C MET A 1 46.81 27.91 -45.06
N ASP A 2 46.66 28.45 -46.26
CA ASP A 2 46.76 29.89 -46.49
C ASP A 2 45.58 30.62 -45.84
N HIS A 3 45.84 31.73 -45.17
CA HIS A 3 44.84 32.50 -44.43
C HIS A 3 43.62 32.90 -45.29
N PHE A 4 43.82 33.05 -46.60
CA PHE A 4 42.74 33.31 -47.57
C PHE A 4 41.83 32.10 -47.79
N GLN A 5 42.39 30.89 -47.89
CA GLN A 5 41.59 29.66 -48.06
C GLN A 5 40.72 29.40 -46.83
N LEU A 6 41.26 29.65 -45.63
CA LEU A 6 40.51 29.50 -44.39
C LEU A 6 39.35 30.51 -44.31
N GLN A 7 39.54 31.73 -44.80
CA GLN A 7 38.53 32.77 -44.81
C GLN A 7 37.40 32.47 -45.79
N ASP A 8 37.74 31.94 -46.98
CA ASP A 8 36.75 31.49 -47.97
C ASP A 8 35.93 30.30 -47.44
N GLU A 9 36.57 29.37 -46.73
CA GLU A 9 35.92 28.21 -46.13
C GLU A 9 34.97 28.61 -44.98
N VAL A 10 35.39 29.54 -44.11
CA VAL A 10 34.51 30.11 -43.07
C VAL A 10 33.30 30.82 -43.69
N GLN A 11 33.50 31.55 -44.78
CA GLN A 11 32.41 32.25 -45.46
C GLN A 11 31.44 31.28 -46.15
N ALA A 12 31.94 30.18 -46.71
CA ALA A 12 31.12 29.10 -47.26
C ALA A 12 30.29 28.41 -46.17
N LEU A 13 30.88 28.13 -45.01
CA LEU A 13 30.20 27.53 -43.86
C LEU A 13 29.12 28.47 -43.28
N GLN A 14 29.37 29.77 -43.22
CA GLN A 14 28.36 30.76 -42.80
C GLN A 14 27.16 30.78 -43.74
N LYS A 15 27.38 30.81 -45.06
CA LYS A 15 26.30 30.75 -46.05
C LYS A 15 25.51 29.44 -45.96
N LEU A 16 26.20 28.33 -45.70
CA LEU A 16 25.55 27.02 -45.55
C LEU A 16 24.68 26.96 -44.29
N LYS A 17 25.17 27.52 -43.18
CA LYS A 17 24.39 27.67 -41.94
C LYS A 17 23.13 28.50 -42.18
N GLU A 18 23.26 29.67 -42.80
CA GLU A 18 22.13 30.54 -43.12
C GLU A 18 21.11 29.84 -44.03
N HIS A 19 21.58 29.04 -44.99
CA HIS A 19 20.72 28.27 -45.87
C HIS A 19 19.86 27.24 -45.12
N TYR A 20 20.46 26.46 -44.22
CA TYR A 20 19.72 25.47 -43.43
C TYR A 20 18.82 26.11 -42.37
N GLU A 21 19.25 27.20 -41.72
CA GLU A 21 18.37 27.98 -40.83
C GLU A 21 17.15 28.51 -41.58
N HIS A 22 17.33 28.97 -42.82
CA HIS A 22 16.21 29.40 -43.66
C HIS A 22 15.26 28.24 -43.99
N GLN A 23 15.79 27.07 -44.37
CA GLN A 23 14.97 25.88 -44.63
C GLN A 23 14.17 25.43 -43.39
N LEU A 24 14.78 25.45 -42.21
CA LEU A 24 14.12 25.11 -40.95
C LEU A 24 13.01 26.13 -40.60
N ARG A 25 13.26 27.43 -40.79
CA ARG A 25 12.23 28.46 -40.62
C ARG A 25 11.05 28.30 -41.58
N LEU A 26 11.29 27.86 -42.82
CA LEU A 26 10.21 27.62 -43.80
C LEU A 26 9.26 26.49 -43.36
N VAL A 27 9.72 25.56 -42.53
CA VAL A 27 8.88 24.51 -41.92
C VAL A 27 8.44 24.83 -40.49
N GLY A 28 8.67 26.06 -40.02
CA GLY A 28 8.25 26.54 -38.70
C GLY A 28 9.10 26.03 -37.53
N LEU A 29 10.36 25.66 -37.79
CA LEU A 29 11.29 25.19 -36.76
C LEU A 29 12.44 26.18 -36.57
N GLU A 30 12.67 26.61 -35.34
CA GLU A 30 13.89 27.33 -34.95
C GLU A 30 14.84 26.37 -34.22
N LEU A 31 16.14 26.39 -34.54
CA LEU A 31 17.14 25.50 -33.93
C LEU A 31 17.20 25.64 -32.40
N CYS A 32 16.86 26.82 -31.88
CA CYS A 32 16.85 27.10 -30.44
C CYS A 32 15.65 26.50 -29.70
N ASP A 33 14.62 26.05 -30.42
CA ASP A 33 13.42 25.43 -29.85
C ASP A 33 13.51 23.89 -29.83
N LEU A 34 14.58 23.32 -30.40
CA LEU A 34 14.79 21.89 -30.42
C LEU A 34 15.26 21.42 -29.03
N PRO A 35 14.65 20.35 -28.47
CA PRO A 35 15.12 19.73 -27.24
C PRO A 35 16.58 19.30 -27.36
N ASP A 36 17.34 19.38 -26.26
CA ASP A 36 18.78 19.04 -26.22
C ASP A 36 19.07 17.65 -26.80
N ASP A 37 18.19 16.68 -26.57
CA ASP A 37 18.29 15.31 -27.10
C ASP A 37 18.30 15.27 -28.64
N VAL A 38 17.53 16.15 -29.28
CA VAL A 38 17.43 16.26 -30.74
C VAL A 38 18.65 17.00 -31.30
N CYS A 39 19.14 18.01 -30.59
CA CYS A 39 20.39 18.70 -30.93
C CYS A 39 21.59 17.74 -30.89
N ASN A 40 21.69 16.92 -29.85
CA ASN A 40 22.73 15.90 -29.71
C ASN A 40 22.67 14.88 -30.85
N LEU A 41 21.48 14.44 -31.25
CA LEU A 41 21.31 13.52 -32.37
C LEU A 41 21.75 14.14 -33.72
N LEU A 42 21.49 15.44 -33.92
CA LEU A 42 21.93 16.17 -35.11
C LEU A 42 23.46 16.32 -35.14
N GLU A 43 24.10 16.55 -33.99
CA GLU A 43 25.56 16.57 -33.87
C GLU A 43 26.17 15.19 -34.16
N GLU A 44 25.59 14.11 -33.63
CA GLU A 44 26.01 12.75 -33.94
C GLU A 44 25.88 12.44 -35.43
N CYS A 45 24.80 12.87 -36.07
CA CYS A 45 24.58 12.72 -37.50
C CYS A 45 25.61 13.51 -38.34
N ALA A 46 25.96 14.72 -37.93
CA ALA A 46 26.99 15.53 -38.59
C ALA A 46 28.39 14.89 -38.48
N GLU A 47 28.74 14.35 -37.31
CA GLU A 47 29.99 13.61 -37.11
C GLU A 47 30.00 12.30 -37.91
N LEU A 48 28.88 11.58 -37.97
CA LEU A 48 28.75 10.37 -38.79
C LEU A 48 28.92 10.70 -40.28
N GLN A 49 28.35 11.81 -40.76
CA GLN A 49 28.46 12.27 -42.14
C GLN A 49 29.92 12.62 -42.51
N LYS A 50 30.63 13.26 -41.58
CA LYS A 50 32.05 13.62 -41.73
C LYS A 50 32.96 12.39 -41.80
N VAL A 51 32.68 11.36 -41.00
CA VAL A 51 33.47 10.11 -40.99
C VAL A 51 33.15 9.22 -42.20
N THR A 52 31.89 9.19 -42.65
CA THR A 52 31.44 8.29 -43.72
C THR A 52 31.55 8.89 -45.13
N GLN A 53 31.80 10.19 -45.27
CA GLN A 53 31.74 10.95 -46.53
C GLN A 53 30.42 10.77 -47.30
N LEU A 54 29.36 10.31 -46.64
CA LEU A 54 28.03 10.16 -47.23
C LEU A 54 27.38 11.55 -47.30
N HIS A 55 27.66 12.29 -48.35
CA HIS A 55 27.09 13.63 -48.56
C HIS A 55 25.58 13.57 -48.81
N ASP A 56 25.06 12.45 -49.31
CA ASP A 56 23.64 12.20 -49.51
C ASP A 56 23.12 11.20 -48.46
N LEU A 57 22.86 11.70 -47.24
CA LEU A 57 21.98 10.99 -46.34
C LEU A 57 20.58 11.06 -46.94
N HIS A 58 20.14 9.99 -47.61
CA HIS A 58 18.82 9.97 -48.25
C HIS A 58 17.78 10.25 -47.16
N LEU A 59 17.02 11.33 -47.33
CA LEU A 59 16.07 11.83 -46.35
C LEU A 59 15.05 10.75 -45.93
N GLU A 60 14.75 9.83 -46.83
CA GLU A 60 13.90 8.66 -46.62
C GLU A 60 14.45 7.72 -45.54
N TYR A 61 15.77 7.46 -45.49
CA TYR A 61 16.37 6.64 -44.43
C TYR A 61 16.32 7.32 -43.07
N LEU A 62 16.49 8.64 -43.03
CA LEU A 62 16.37 9.42 -41.79
C LEU A 62 14.92 9.42 -41.28
N LYS A 63 13.94 9.57 -42.19
CA LYS A 63 12.51 9.45 -41.88
C LYS A 63 12.17 8.05 -41.35
N GLU A 64 12.62 7.00 -42.02
CA GLU A 64 12.39 5.61 -41.59
C GLU A 64 12.98 5.35 -40.20
N PHE A 65 14.22 5.78 -39.96
CA PHE A 65 14.85 5.67 -38.64
C PHE A 65 14.07 6.44 -37.57
N TYR A 66 13.73 7.71 -37.84
CA TYR A 66 12.98 8.55 -36.91
C TYR A 66 11.62 7.94 -36.57
N TYR A 67 10.83 7.52 -37.56
CA TYR A 67 9.52 6.93 -37.32
C TYR A 67 9.61 5.55 -36.66
N GLY A 68 10.64 4.77 -36.96
CA GLY A 68 10.96 3.54 -36.23
C GLY A 68 11.19 3.79 -34.75
N LYS A 69 12.04 4.78 -34.42
CA LYS A 69 12.33 5.15 -33.03
C LYS A 69 11.14 5.79 -32.31
N LEU A 70 10.37 6.63 -33.00
CA LEU A 70 9.14 7.19 -32.45
C LEU A 70 8.14 6.08 -32.12
N LYS A 71 7.98 5.09 -33.02
CA LYS A 71 7.12 3.94 -32.78
C LYS A 71 7.60 3.14 -31.55
N GLU A 72 8.88 2.78 -31.49
CA GLU A 72 9.46 2.06 -30.33
C GLU A 72 9.22 2.83 -29.03
N HIS A 73 9.43 4.15 -29.03
CA HIS A 73 9.20 4.98 -27.84
C HIS A 73 7.73 4.97 -27.40
N LEU A 74 6.79 5.09 -28.33
CA LEU A 74 5.36 5.04 -28.05
C LEU A 74 4.93 3.65 -27.53
N GLU A 75 5.41 2.57 -28.15
CA GLU A 75 5.13 1.20 -27.72
C GLU A 75 5.69 0.91 -26.31
N ASN A 76 6.89 1.40 -26.02
CA ASN A 76 7.49 1.32 -24.69
C ASN A 76 6.69 2.14 -23.66
N GLY A 77 6.26 3.36 -24.02
CA GLY A 77 5.41 4.18 -23.15
C GLY A 77 4.09 3.50 -22.79
N ILE A 78 3.43 2.86 -23.76
CA ILE A 78 2.21 2.07 -23.53
C ILE A 78 2.51 0.89 -22.61
N THR A 79 3.62 0.19 -22.82
CA THR A 79 4.02 -0.98 -22.03
C THR A 79 4.28 -0.58 -20.58
N ILE A 80 5.04 0.51 -20.35
CA ILE A 80 5.31 1.05 -19.02
C ILE A 80 4.01 1.43 -18.31
N ALA A 81 3.10 2.13 -19.00
CA ALA A 81 1.82 2.53 -18.42
C ALA A 81 0.97 1.31 -18.00
N LYS A 82 0.94 0.25 -18.81
CA LYS A 82 0.26 -1.01 -18.46
C LYS A 82 0.88 -1.66 -17.23
N MET A 83 2.21 -1.81 -17.20
CA MET A 83 2.90 -2.41 -16.06
C MET A 83 2.68 -1.61 -14.77
N GLN A 84 2.68 -0.27 -14.84
CA GLN A 84 2.37 0.58 -13.69
C GLN A 84 0.93 0.37 -13.18
N SER A 85 -0.03 0.20 -14.08
CA SER A 85 -1.42 -0.12 -13.70
C SER A 85 -1.51 -1.47 -13.02
N GLU A 86 -0.86 -2.50 -13.56
CA GLU A 86 -0.83 -3.85 -12.99
C GLU A 86 -0.19 -3.87 -11.61
N ILE A 87 0.93 -3.17 -11.41
CA ILE A 87 1.58 -3.03 -10.10
C ILE A 87 0.60 -2.43 -9.08
N LYS A 88 -0.09 -1.34 -9.46
CA LYS A 88 -1.06 -0.69 -8.58
C LYS A 88 -2.23 -1.61 -8.20
N GLU A 89 -2.71 -2.43 -9.14
CA GLU A 89 -3.75 -3.42 -8.86
C GLU A 89 -3.26 -4.51 -7.91
N GLN A 90 -2.04 -5.02 -8.12
CA GLN A 90 -1.42 -6.02 -7.26
C GLN A 90 -1.18 -5.49 -5.84
N GLU A 91 -0.72 -4.24 -5.71
CA GLU A 91 -0.55 -3.60 -4.40
C GLU A 91 -1.88 -3.46 -3.65
N GLN A 92 -2.96 -3.09 -4.34
CA GLN A 92 -4.29 -3.02 -3.74
C GLN A 92 -4.77 -4.39 -3.27
N GLN A 93 -4.54 -5.43 -4.08
CA GLN A 93 -4.91 -6.79 -3.74
C GLN A 93 -4.11 -7.31 -2.54
N LEU A 94 -2.80 -7.05 -2.50
CA LEU A 94 -1.94 -7.39 -1.38
C LEU A 94 -2.42 -6.72 -0.07
N GLN A 95 -2.81 -5.45 -0.11
CA GLN A 95 -3.33 -4.77 1.08
C GLN A 95 -4.63 -5.39 1.60
N LYS A 96 -5.52 -5.84 0.71
CA LYS A 96 -6.74 -6.57 1.11
C LYS A 96 -6.40 -7.90 1.78
N GLU A 97 -5.49 -8.68 1.19
CA GLU A 97 -5.07 -9.97 1.73
C GLU A 97 -4.38 -9.81 3.09
N ILE A 98 -3.52 -8.79 3.26
CA ILE A 98 -2.93 -8.46 4.56
C ILE A 98 -4.01 -8.14 5.60
N ALA A 99 -5.03 -7.37 5.24
CA ALA A 99 -6.13 -7.04 6.13
C ALA A 99 -6.94 -8.30 6.54
N GLU A 100 -7.20 -9.20 5.60
CA GLU A 100 -7.87 -10.48 5.85
C GLU A 100 -7.03 -11.40 6.75
N CYS A 101 -5.74 -11.56 6.47
CA CYS A 101 -4.81 -12.32 7.33
C CYS A 101 -4.81 -11.77 8.76
N ASN A 102 -4.71 -10.46 8.93
CA ASN A 102 -4.78 -9.82 10.25
C ASN A 102 -6.10 -10.10 10.98
N LEU A 103 -7.23 -10.15 10.26
CA LEU A 103 -8.52 -10.48 10.84
C LEU A 103 -8.55 -11.94 11.31
N VAL A 104 -8.06 -12.86 10.49
CA VAL A 104 -7.97 -14.29 10.81
C VAL A 104 -7.05 -14.52 12.00
N GLU A 105 -5.90 -13.86 12.07
CA GLU A 105 -4.98 -13.96 13.21
C GLU A 105 -5.62 -13.46 14.51
N LYS A 106 -6.35 -12.33 14.47
CA LYS A 106 -7.10 -11.83 15.62
C LYS A 106 -8.18 -12.82 16.06
N PHE A 107 -8.89 -13.41 15.11
CA PHE A 107 -9.90 -14.44 15.37
C PHE A 107 -9.28 -15.66 16.05
N ILE A 108 -8.21 -16.22 15.46
CA ILE A 108 -7.50 -17.38 16.02
C ILE A 108 -7.00 -17.07 17.43
N THR A 109 -6.40 -15.90 17.63
CA THR A 109 -5.93 -15.47 18.96
C THR A 109 -7.07 -15.39 19.97
N SER A 110 -8.23 -14.84 19.57
CA SER A 110 -9.41 -14.75 20.43
C SER A 110 -10.00 -16.13 20.75
N VAL A 111 -10.06 -17.02 19.77
CA VAL A 111 -10.58 -18.38 19.93
C VAL A 111 -9.65 -19.20 20.81
N ASN A 112 -8.34 -19.17 20.58
CA ASN A 112 -7.36 -19.90 21.39
C ASN A 112 -7.36 -19.47 22.86
N LYS A 113 -7.66 -18.20 23.17
CA LYS A 113 -7.82 -17.73 24.56
C LYS A 113 -9.04 -18.34 25.27
N ARG A 114 -10.06 -18.74 24.52
CA ARG A 114 -11.33 -19.27 25.05
C ARG A 114 -11.42 -20.79 24.93
N LEU A 115 -10.57 -21.39 24.09
CA LEU A 115 -10.54 -22.81 23.90
C LEU A 115 -10.04 -23.47 25.19
N ILE A 116 -10.84 -24.38 25.72
CA ILE A 116 -10.42 -25.32 26.75
C ILE A 116 -10.44 -26.71 26.14
N SER A 117 -9.61 -27.61 26.67
CA SER A 117 -9.65 -29.00 26.22
C SER A 117 -10.99 -29.66 26.56
N GLU A 118 -11.43 -30.63 25.76
CA GLU A 118 -12.67 -31.36 26.05
C GLU A 118 -12.60 -32.07 27.41
N SER A 119 -11.41 -32.54 27.80
CA SER A 119 -11.16 -33.13 29.11
C SER A 119 -11.31 -32.11 30.25
N GLU A 120 -10.81 -30.88 30.09
CA GLU A 120 -11.06 -29.79 31.05
C GLU A 120 -12.53 -29.40 31.11
N MET A 121 -13.22 -29.34 29.97
CA MET A 121 -14.66 -29.06 29.92
C MET A 121 -15.45 -30.10 30.70
N GLN A 122 -15.16 -31.39 30.50
CA GLN A 122 -15.80 -32.49 31.21
C GLN A 122 -15.48 -32.49 32.70
N ARG A 123 -14.25 -32.16 33.08
CA ARG A 123 -13.88 -31.99 34.49
C ARG A 123 -14.66 -30.84 35.13
N ASN A 124 -14.77 -29.71 34.45
CA ASN A 124 -15.53 -28.55 34.92
C ASN A 124 -17.01 -28.87 35.06
N LYS A 125 -17.59 -29.59 34.09
CA LYS A 125 -18.97 -30.07 34.13
C LYS A 125 -19.24 -30.92 35.37
N ILE A 126 -18.44 -31.98 35.58
CA ILE A 126 -18.58 -32.88 36.75
C ILE A 126 -18.47 -32.09 38.06
N MET A 127 -17.49 -31.17 38.15
CA MET A 127 -17.30 -30.34 39.33
C MET A 127 -18.53 -29.43 39.60
N ILE A 128 -19.10 -28.81 38.57
CA ILE A 128 -20.29 -27.96 38.70
C ILE A 128 -21.51 -28.79 39.10
N GLU A 129 -21.74 -29.93 38.44
CA GLU A 129 -22.83 -30.86 38.78
C GLU A 129 -22.72 -31.33 40.24
N GLY A 130 -21.52 -31.67 40.71
CA GLY A 130 -21.29 -32.04 42.11
C GLY A 130 -21.57 -30.89 43.08
N LYS A 131 -21.22 -29.64 42.74
CA LYS A 131 -21.56 -28.47 43.56
C LYS A 131 -23.06 -28.24 43.62
N ILE A 132 -23.76 -28.38 42.50
CA ILE A 132 -25.22 -28.25 42.43
C ILE A 132 -25.87 -29.29 43.33
N GLN A 133 -25.45 -30.56 43.22
CA GLN A 133 -25.99 -31.64 44.03
C GLN A 133 -25.74 -31.39 45.53
N ASN A 134 -24.53 -30.97 45.91
CA ASN A 134 -24.23 -30.65 47.30
C ASN A 134 -25.08 -29.49 47.85
N LEU A 135 -25.30 -28.44 47.04
CA LEU A 135 -26.17 -27.33 47.42
C LEU A 135 -27.63 -27.77 47.57
N GLN A 136 -28.12 -28.64 46.69
CA GLN A 136 -29.46 -29.22 46.78
C GLN A 136 -29.62 -30.10 48.03
N GLU A 137 -28.63 -30.92 48.35
CA GLU A 137 -28.62 -31.73 49.58
C GLU A 137 -28.61 -30.84 50.83
N ARG A 138 -27.82 -29.76 50.84
CA ARG A 138 -27.82 -28.78 51.93
C ARG A 138 -29.13 -28.04 52.05
N GLN A 139 -29.77 -27.70 50.93
CA GLN A 139 -31.09 -27.07 50.93
C GLN A 139 -32.18 -28.03 51.43
N GLY A 140 -32.16 -29.29 50.99
CA GLY A 140 -33.10 -30.32 51.43
C GLY A 140 -32.88 -30.76 52.89
N GLY A 141 -31.65 -30.69 53.38
CA GLY A 141 -31.31 -30.91 54.79
C GLY A 141 -31.53 -29.69 55.69
N PHE A 142 -31.86 -28.53 55.11
CA PHE A 142 -32.18 -27.32 55.87
C PHE A 142 -33.65 -27.36 56.30
N ASN A 143 -33.92 -28.06 57.41
CA ASN A 143 -35.22 -28.00 58.07
C ASN A 143 -35.24 -26.80 59.03
N VAL A 144 -36.11 -25.83 58.75
CA VAL A 144 -36.49 -24.83 59.75
C VAL A 144 -37.20 -25.59 60.86
N PRO A 145 -36.78 -25.50 62.14
CA PRO A 145 -37.47 -26.18 63.23
C PRO A 145 -38.94 -25.73 63.24
N ASP A 146 -39.88 -26.67 63.32
CA ASP A 146 -41.33 -26.38 63.34
C ASP A 146 -41.70 -25.42 64.49
N ASP A 147 -40.86 -25.41 65.53
CA ASP A 147 -41.02 -24.62 66.75
C ASP A 147 -40.36 -23.22 66.65
N LEU A 148 -39.68 -22.91 65.55
CA LEU A 148 -38.94 -21.66 65.37
C LEU A 148 -39.91 -20.51 65.09
N ASN A 149 -40.36 -19.83 66.15
CA ASN A 149 -41.20 -18.64 66.04
C ASN A 149 -40.36 -17.42 65.62
N ILE A 150 -40.29 -17.17 64.31
CA ILE A 150 -39.55 -16.04 63.72
C ILE A 150 -40.02 -14.70 64.29
N ASP A 151 -41.33 -14.53 64.52
CA ASP A 151 -41.88 -13.27 65.06
C ASP A 151 -41.39 -13.00 66.49
N GLU A 152 -41.26 -14.04 67.31
CA GLU A 152 -40.75 -13.91 68.68
C GLU A 152 -39.24 -13.65 68.71
N LEU A 153 -38.51 -14.24 67.77
CA LEU A 153 -37.08 -14.01 67.58
C LEU A 153 -36.81 -12.56 67.14
N VAL A 154 -37.55 -12.06 66.15
CA VAL A 154 -37.48 -10.67 65.68
C VAL A 154 -37.77 -9.71 66.84
N LYS A 155 -38.84 -9.95 67.61
CA LYS A 155 -39.16 -9.13 68.81
C LYS A 155 -38.06 -9.18 69.87
N LYS A 156 -37.38 -10.31 70.08
CA LYS A 156 -36.24 -10.41 71.01
C LYS A 156 -35.03 -9.62 70.51
N VAL A 157 -34.73 -9.67 69.21
CA VAL A 157 -33.62 -8.91 68.61
C VAL A 157 -33.88 -7.41 68.73
N GLU A 158 -35.08 -6.94 68.37
CA GLU A 158 -35.47 -5.53 68.52
C GLU A 158 -35.38 -5.04 69.98
N ARG A 159 -35.76 -5.89 70.94
CA ARG A 159 -35.61 -5.59 72.37
C ARG A 159 -34.15 -5.50 72.78
N LEU A 160 -33.29 -6.38 72.28
CA LEU A 160 -31.85 -6.37 72.56
C LEU A 160 -31.16 -5.14 71.96
N GLU A 161 -31.52 -4.74 70.74
CA GLU A 161 -31.02 -3.52 70.12
C GLU A 161 -31.44 -2.27 70.91
N LYS A 162 -32.71 -2.21 71.32
CA LYS A 162 -33.20 -1.13 72.21
C LYS A 162 -32.46 -1.11 73.54
N LEU A 163 -32.26 -2.26 74.19
CA LEU A 163 -31.52 -2.37 75.45
C LEU A 163 -30.04 -1.97 75.32
N LYS A 164 -29.42 -2.27 74.17
CA LYS A 164 -28.03 -1.87 73.89
C LYS A 164 -27.92 -0.35 73.72
N GLN A 165 -28.84 0.27 72.99
CA GLN A 165 -28.90 1.73 72.82
C GLN A 165 -29.17 2.48 74.14
N THR A 166 -29.86 1.86 75.10
CA THR A 166 -30.09 2.45 76.43
C THR A 166 -28.90 2.25 77.40
N LYS A 167 -28.01 1.28 77.15
CA LYS A 167 -26.80 1.04 77.97
C LYS A 167 -25.56 1.82 77.50
N GLU A 168 -25.59 2.35 76.28
CA GLU A 168 -24.53 3.20 75.70
C GLU A 168 -24.82 4.72 75.91
N LYS A 169 -25.82 5.08 76.72
CA LYS A 169 -26.09 6.43 77.23
C LYS A 169 -25.92 6.46 78.74
#